data_AF-A0A969YBB8-F1
#
_entry.id   AF-A0A969YBB8-F1
#
_cell.length_a   1.000
_cell.length_b   1.000
_cell.length_c   1.000
_cell.angle_alpha   90.00
_cell.angle_beta   90.00
_cell.angle_gamma   90.00
#
_symmetry.space_group_name_H-M   'P 1'
#
loop_
_entity.id
_entity.type
_entity.pdbx_description
1 polymer ?
#
loop_
_entity_poly.entity_id
_entity_poly.type
_entity_poly.pdbx_seq_one_letter_code
_entity_poly.pdbx_strand_id
1 'polypeptide(L)'
;MKKPVMDGRKLNHDSLDEMRIRAVRRVQDGESPELVAKVLGIHRSVICEWLARYRAGGWDGLKAKPIPVRPPRLNGRQIRWIHQTVFNKDPLQLKSPFALWAQISHWLY
;
A
#
# COMPACT_ATOMS: atom_id res chain seq x y z
N MET A 1 23.32 8.07 -18.70
CA MET A 1 21.90 7.89 -18.34
C MET A 1 21.79 7.20 -16.99
N LYS A 2 21.32 7.89 -15.94
CA LYS A 2 20.92 7.23 -14.67
C LYS A 2 19.61 6.49 -14.93
N LYS A 3 19.58 5.17 -14.71
CA LYS A 3 18.33 4.41 -14.76
C LYS A 3 17.40 4.94 -13.66
N PRO A 4 16.10 5.14 -13.92
CA PRO A 4 15.18 5.63 -12.91
C PRO A 4 15.16 4.63 -11.73
N VAL A 5 15.30 5.17 -10.51
CA VAL A 5 15.08 4.40 -9.29
C VAL A 5 13.64 3.94 -9.30
N MET A 6 13.42 2.63 -9.32
CA MET A 6 12.08 2.05 -9.34
C MET A 6 11.38 2.36 -8.01
N ASP A 7 10.29 3.14 -8.06
CA ASP A 7 9.50 3.46 -6.87
C ASP A 7 8.65 2.24 -6.49
N GLY A 8 9.07 1.55 -5.43
CA GLY A 8 8.36 0.37 -4.91
C GLY A 8 6.95 0.65 -4.41
N ARG A 9 6.55 1.92 -4.18
CA ARG A 9 5.20 2.28 -3.71
C ARG A 9 4.12 2.17 -4.79
N LYS A 10 4.51 2.07 -6.07
CA LYS A 10 3.57 1.95 -7.21
C LYS A 10 3.42 0.52 -7.72
N LEU A 11 4.18 -0.43 -7.19
CA LEU A 11 4.13 -1.83 -7.63
C LEU A 11 3.09 -2.60 -6.83
N ASN A 12 2.31 -3.41 -7.54
CA ASN A 12 1.37 -4.35 -6.94
C ASN A 12 2.13 -5.29 -5.98
N HIS A 13 1.50 -5.72 -4.89
CA HIS A 13 2.17 -6.48 -3.82
C HIS A 13 2.90 -7.72 -4.35
N ASP A 14 2.23 -8.43 -5.27
CA ASP A 14 2.75 -9.63 -5.93
C ASP A 14 4.01 -9.34 -6.75
N SER A 15 4.04 -8.20 -7.46
CA SER A 15 5.20 -7.79 -8.27
C SER A 15 6.43 -7.47 -7.41
N LEU A 16 6.23 -6.98 -6.19
CA LEU A 16 7.34 -6.75 -5.25
C LEU A 16 7.89 -8.06 -4.69
N ASP A 17 7.03 -9.04 -4.42
CA ASP A 17 7.44 -10.34 -3.91
C ASP A 17 8.26 -11.11 -4.95
N GLU A 18 7.82 -11.12 -6.20
CA GLU A 18 8.58 -11.70 -7.31
C GLU A 18 9.95 -11.02 -7.50
N MET A 19 10.00 -9.69 -7.37
CA MET A 19 11.26 -8.93 -7.45
C MET A 19 12.23 -9.33 -6.34
N ARG A 20 11.74 -9.47 -5.09
CA ARG A 20 12.56 -9.92 -3.95
C ARG A 20 13.11 -11.32 -4.17
N ILE A 21 12.24 -12.25 -4.57
CA ILE A 21 12.61 -13.64 -4.84
C ILE A 21 13.66 -13.70 -5.94
N ARG A 22 13.47 -12.97 -7.04
CA ARG A 22 14.42 -12.92 -8.16
C ARG A 22 15.77 -12.34 -7.75
N ALA A 23 15.77 -11.27 -6.93
CA ALA A 23 17.00 -10.66 -6.45
C ALA A 23 17.80 -11.61 -5.56
N VAL A 24 17.14 -12.27 -4.60
CA VAL A 24 17.79 -13.23 -3.69
C VAL A 24 18.29 -14.47 -4.46
N ARG A 25 17.52 -14.97 -5.43
CA ARG A 25 17.94 -16.09 -6.28
C ARG A 25 19.23 -15.77 -7.03
N ARG A 26 19.33 -14.62 -7.68
CA ARG A 26 20.57 -14.22 -8.39
C ARG A 26 21.79 -14.17 -7.48
N VAL A 27 21.62 -13.69 -6.24
CA VAL A 27 22.71 -13.69 -5.26
C VAL A 27 23.07 -15.11 -4.82
N GLN A 28 22.09 -16.01 -4.66
CA GLN A 28 22.35 -17.44 -4.39
C GLN A 28 23.05 -18.14 -5.55
N ASP A 29 22.76 -17.73 -6.80
CA ASP A 29 23.41 -18.22 -8.01
C ASP A 29 24.86 -17.69 -8.17
N GLY A 30 25.35 -16.89 -7.21
CA GLY A 30 26.73 -16.40 -7.14
C GLY A 30 26.94 -14.98 -7.66
N GLU A 31 25.89 -14.27 -8.07
CA GLU A 31 26.03 -12.86 -8.47
C GLU A 31 26.35 -11.96 -7.26
N SER A 32 27.21 -10.96 -7.47
CA SER A 32 27.50 -9.96 -6.43
C SER A 32 26.25 -9.14 -6.09
N PRO A 33 25.89 -8.96 -4.80
CA PRO A 33 24.77 -8.14 -4.36
C PRO A 33 24.79 -6.70 -4.91
N GLU A 34 25.99 -6.15 -5.15
CA GLU A 34 26.15 -4.81 -5.72
C GLU A 34 25.71 -4.73 -7.18
N LEU A 35 26.02 -5.78 -7.95
CA LEU A 35 25.63 -5.88 -9.35
C LEU A 35 24.13 -6.08 -9.46
N VAL A 36 23.55 -6.96 -8.65
CA VAL A 36 22.10 -7.18 -8.60
C VAL A 36 21.36 -5.90 -8.21
N ALA A 37 21.87 -5.14 -7.23
CA ALA A 37 21.30 -3.86 -6.81
C ALA A 37 21.32 -2.82 -7.95
N LYS A 38 22.45 -2.71 -8.65
CA LYS A 38 22.61 -1.81 -9.81
C LYS A 38 21.71 -2.20 -10.99
N VAL A 39 21.51 -3.50 -11.23
CA VAL A 39 20.64 -4.00 -12.30
C VAL A 39 19.17 -3.72 -11.99
N LEU A 40 18.75 -3.91 -10.74
CA LEU A 40 17.38 -3.68 -10.27
C LEU A 40 17.09 -2.20 -9.96
N GLY A 41 18.11 -1.35 -9.90
CA GLY A 41 17.95 0.08 -9.60
C GLY A 41 17.58 0.36 -8.14
N ILE A 42 17.97 -0.53 -7.22
CA ILE A 42 17.71 -0.41 -5.78
C ILE A 42 19.03 -0.22 -5.01
N HIS A 43 18.95 0.31 -3.80
CA HIS A 43 20.13 0.49 -2.96
C HIS A 43 20.64 -0.85 -2.41
N ARG A 44 21.97 -1.01 -2.28
CA ARG A 44 22.60 -2.25 -1.78
C ARG A 44 22.05 -2.70 -0.43
N SER A 45 21.73 -1.76 0.46
CA SER A 45 21.18 -2.08 1.80
C SER A 45 19.87 -2.87 1.72
N VAL A 46 19.05 -2.63 0.69
CA VAL A 46 17.77 -3.33 0.49
C VAL A 46 18.01 -4.80 0.15
N ILE A 47 19.03 -5.09 -0.69
CA ILE A 47 19.42 -6.48 -0.98
C ILE A 47 19.97 -7.17 0.27
N CYS A 48 20.81 -6.49 1.04
CA CYS A 48 21.32 -7.04 2.31
C CYS A 48 20.17 -7.36 3.28
N GLU A 49 19.16 -6.50 3.37
CA GLU A 49 17.97 -6.73 4.19
C GLU A 49 17.18 -7.95 3.71
N TRP A 50 16.97 -8.11 2.40
CA TRP A 50 16.28 -9.29 1.87
C TRP A 50 17.06 -10.58 2.11
N LEU A 51 18.39 -10.55 1.98
CA LEU A 51 19.24 -11.70 2.32
C LEU A 51 19.14 -12.05 3.81
N ALA A 52 19.08 -11.05 4.69
CA ALA A 52 18.88 -11.28 6.13
C ALA A 52 17.51 -11.91 6.41
N ARG A 53 16.44 -11.42 5.78
CA ARG A 53 15.09 -12.01 5.88
C ARG A 53 15.05 -13.45 5.34
N TYR A 54 15.73 -13.70 4.24
CA TYR A 54 15.87 -15.04 3.67
C TYR A 54 16.60 -15.99 4.62
N ARG A 55 17.67 -15.55 5.27
CA ARG A 55 18.38 -16.36 6.28
C ARG A 55 17.53 -16.64 7.52
N ALA A 56 16.64 -15.72 7.89
CA ALA A 56 15.78 -15.86 9.07
C ALA A 56 14.54 -16.73 8.84
N GLY A 57 13.97 -16.72 7.63
CA GLY A 57 12.67 -17.36 7.36
C GLY A 57 12.53 -18.01 5.98
N GLY A 58 13.64 -18.23 5.27
CA GLY A 58 13.67 -18.82 3.94
C GLY A 58 12.87 -18.00 2.91
N TRP A 59 12.30 -18.70 1.92
CA TRP A 59 11.49 -18.09 0.86
C TRP A 59 10.19 -17.47 1.39
N ASP A 60 9.60 -18.04 2.43
CA ASP A 60 8.39 -17.47 3.05
C ASP A 60 8.67 -16.20 3.84
N GLY A 61 9.91 -16.02 4.35
CA GLY A 61 10.36 -14.77 4.96
C GLY A 61 10.49 -13.60 3.99
N LEU A 62 10.55 -13.87 2.68
CA LEU A 62 10.58 -12.87 1.62
C LEU A 62 9.20 -12.44 1.14
N LYS A 63 8.16 -13.26 1.36
CA LYS A 63 6.78 -12.89 1.04
C LYS A 63 6.35 -11.74 1.91
N ALA A 64 5.61 -10.81 1.34
CA ALA A 64 5.12 -9.70 2.13
C ALA A 64 4.04 -10.20 3.09
N LYS A 65 4.22 -9.86 4.38
CA LYS A 65 3.22 -10.17 5.40
C LYS A 65 2.07 -9.18 5.25
N PRO A 66 0.81 -9.64 5.35
CA PRO A 66 -0.32 -8.74 5.45
C PRO A 66 -0.06 -7.81 6.65
N ILE A 67 -0.09 -6.50 6.40
CA ILE A 67 -0.03 -5.54 7.50
C ILE A 67 -1.33 -5.74 8.29
N PRO A 68 -1.27 -6.06 9.60
CA PRO A 68 -2.48 -6.16 10.40
C PRO A 68 -3.17 -4.80 10.38
N VAL A 69 -4.27 -4.71 9.64
CA VAL A 69 -5.07 -3.50 9.56
C VAL A 69 -5.78 -3.35 10.90
N ARG A 70 -5.68 -2.17 11.51
CA ARG A 70 -6.46 -1.86 12.71
C ARG A 70 -7.94 -2.08 12.39
N PRO A 71 -8.69 -2.88 13.16
CA PRO A 71 -10.11 -3.09 12.89
C PRO A 71 -10.81 -1.73 12.86
N PRO A 72 -11.69 -1.49 11.87
CA PRO A 72 -12.39 -0.22 11.75
C PRO A 72 -13.15 0.07 13.04
N ARG A 73 -13.01 1.30 13.55
CA ARG A 73 -13.68 1.74 14.79
C ARG A 73 -15.21 1.73 14.68
N LEU A 74 -15.74 1.66 13.45
CA LEU A 74 -17.16 1.67 13.16
C LEU A 74 -17.60 0.28 12.72
N ASN A 75 -18.56 -0.28 13.44
CA ASN A 75 -19.23 -1.52 13.08
C ASN A 75 -20.14 -1.29 11.86
N GLY A 76 -20.38 -2.30 11.03
CA GLY A 76 -21.25 -2.19 9.85
C GLY A 76 -22.67 -1.69 10.16
N ARG A 77 -23.14 -1.88 11.41
CA ARG A 77 -24.39 -1.31 11.91
C ARG A 77 -24.34 0.22 12.07
N GLN A 78 -23.20 0.76 12.51
CA GLN A 78 -22.95 2.20 12.61
C GLN A 78 -22.80 2.83 11.22
N ILE A 79 -22.14 2.15 10.28
CA ILE A 79 -22.02 2.60 8.89
C ILE A 79 -23.41 2.65 8.22
N ARG A 80 -24.24 1.61 8.41
CA ARG A 80 -25.63 1.59 7.93
C ARG A 80 -26.48 2.70 8.57
N TRP A 81 -26.30 2.95 9.87
CA TRP A 81 -27.00 4.03 10.55
C TRP A 81 -26.59 5.41 10.02
N ILE A 82 -25.29 5.66 9.78
CA ILE A 82 -24.81 6.90 9.18
C ILE A 82 -25.38 7.04 7.77
N HIS A 83 -25.30 6.00 6.95
CA HIS A 83 -25.83 6.01 5.59
C HIS A 83 -27.33 6.29 5.56
N GLN A 84 -28.12 5.62 6.41
CA GLN A 84 -29.55 5.89 6.54
C GLN A 84 -29.82 7.30 7.07
N THR A 85 -29.04 7.79 8.03
CA THR A 85 -29.24 9.13 8.61
C THR A 85 -28.89 10.25 7.62
N VAL A 86 -27.88 10.04 6.77
CA VAL A 86 -27.47 11.02 5.74
C VAL A 86 -28.37 10.98 4.50
N PHE A 87 -28.90 9.81 4.12
CA PHE A 87 -29.81 9.68 2.97
C PHE A 87 -31.28 9.95 3.30
N ASN A 88 -31.79 9.59 4.50
CA ASN A 88 -33.20 9.78 4.86
C ASN A 88 -33.51 11.09 5.56
N LYS A 89 -32.51 11.89 5.94
CA LYS A 89 -32.77 13.21 6.53
C LYS A 89 -32.55 14.28 5.48
N ASP A 90 -33.65 14.95 5.16
CA ASP A 90 -33.64 16.23 4.45
C ASP A 90 -32.70 17.20 5.21
N PRO A 91 -31.65 17.74 4.57
CA PRO A 91 -30.72 18.68 5.19
C PRO A 91 -31.40 19.93 5.75
N LEU A 92 -32.66 20.21 5.38
CA LEU A 92 -33.46 21.30 5.96
C LEU A 92 -33.95 21.06 7.40
N GLN A 93 -33.91 19.84 7.94
CA GLN A 93 -34.40 19.55 9.29
C GLN A 93 -33.32 19.50 10.38
N LEU A 94 -32.04 19.64 10.02
CA LEU A 94 -30.96 19.76 10.99
C LEU A 94 -30.70 21.25 11.23
N LYS A 95 -31.27 21.79 12.32
CA LYS A 95 -30.91 23.09 12.90
C LYS A 95 -29.46 23.06 13.44
N SER A 96 -28.48 22.92 12.55
CA SER A 96 -27.06 23.10 12.86
C SER A 96 -26.55 24.28 12.04
N PRO A 97 -25.90 25.28 12.66
CA PRO A 97 -25.64 26.59 12.07
C PRO A 97 -24.40 26.60 11.14
N PHE A 98 -24.23 25.59 10.31
CA PHE A 98 -23.16 25.61 9.30
C PHE A 98 -23.63 24.98 7.98
N ALA A 99 -24.24 25.83 7.15
CA ALA A 99 -24.54 25.54 5.76
C ALA A 99 -23.23 25.49 4.94
N LEU A 100 -22.58 24.33 4.89
CA LEU A 100 -21.45 24.08 3.98
C LEU A 100 -21.81 23.01 2.94
N TRP A 101 -23.06 23.02 2.46
CA TRP A 101 -23.49 22.03 1.46
C TRP A 101 -24.38 22.58 0.34
N ALA A 102 -24.55 23.90 0.26
CA ALA A 102 -25.33 24.51 -0.83
C ALA A 102 -24.52 24.76 -2.12
N GLN A 103 -23.18 24.66 -2.10
CA GLN A 103 -22.37 25.12 -3.25
C GLN A 103 -22.12 24.05 -4.33
N ILE A 104 -22.42 22.77 -4.06
CA ILE A 104 -22.20 21.68 -5.04
C ILE A 104 -23.42 21.45 -5.93
N SER A 105 -24.62 21.90 -5.52
CA SER A 105 -25.84 21.64 -6.29
C SER A 105 -25.99 22.51 -7.54
N HIS A 106 -25.14 23.51 -7.77
CA HIS A 106 -25.29 24.45 -8.89
C HIS A 106 -24.63 23.99 -10.21
N TRP A 107 -23.92 22.85 -10.23
CA TRP A 107 -23.17 22.40 -11.43
C TRP A 107 -23.79 21.22 -12.18
N LEU A 108 -25.06 20.91 -11.96
CA LEU A 108 -25.75 19.79 -12.65
C LEU A 108 -27.09 20.17 -13.32
N TYR A 109 -27.18 21.38 -13.87
CA TYR A 109 -28.18 21.68 -14.91
C TYR A 109 -27.59 22.56 -16.01
#